data_AF-A0A1H8EVL8-F1
#
_entry.id   AF-A0A1H8EVL8-F1
#
_cell.length_a   1.000
_cell.length_b   1.000
_cell.length_c   1.000
_cell.angle_alpha   90.00
_cell.angle_beta   90.00
_cell.angle_gamma   90.00
#
_symmetry.space_group_name_H-M   'P 1'
#
loop_
_entity.id
_entity.type
_entity.pdbx_description
1 polymer ?
#
loop_
_entity_poly.entity_id
_entity_poly.type
_entity_poly.pdbx_seq_one_letter_code
_entity_poly.pdbx_strand_id
1 'polypeptide(L)'
;MLGDFLYLYLLSDLYPMWTYNPRGMDEQIGLTNTHVSLSVMLIKYPATVFIFLSKFPEGKKIKQFLYLLLWVVIYAVNEWIDLKLNLIQYNNGWNFYWSILFDFVLFTILRIHYLKTWVAWILSLLFVVFLWNIFEVPNDVFR
;
A
#
# COMPACT_ATOMS: atom_id res chain seq x y z
N MET A 1 -1.36 -4.30 -6.54
CA MET A 1 -1.39 -4.26 -8.02
C MET A 1 -2.68 -3.66 -8.54
N LEU A 2 -3.82 -4.39 -8.61
CA LEU A 2 -5.07 -3.80 -9.12
C LEU A 2 -5.56 -2.59 -8.30
N GLY A 3 -5.50 -2.68 -6.96
CA GLY A 3 -5.85 -1.57 -6.08
C GLY A 3 -4.98 -0.33 -6.29
N ASP A 4 -3.66 -0.50 -6.37
CA ASP A 4 -2.72 0.60 -6.59
C ASP A 4 -2.87 1.21 -7.99
N PHE A 5 -3.20 0.40 -8.99
CA PHE A 5 -3.48 0.88 -10.34
C PHE A 5 -4.76 1.73 -10.37
N LEU A 6 -5.82 1.28 -9.69
CA LEU A 6 -7.05 2.06 -9.51
C LEU A 6 -6.77 3.36 -8.75
N TYR A 7 -5.94 3.31 -7.71
CA TYR A 7 -5.51 4.50 -6.97
C TYR A 7 -4.77 5.49 -7.88
N LEU A 8 -3.82 5.00 -8.69
CA LEU A 8 -3.09 5.85 -9.64
C LEU A 8 -4.00 6.47 -10.70
N TYR A 9 -4.98 5.73 -11.19
CA TYR A 9 -5.89 6.21 -12.23
C TYR A 9 -6.93 7.20 -11.70
N LEU A 10 -7.52 6.90 -10.55
CA LEU A 10 -8.63 7.68 -9.99
C LEU A 10 -8.13 8.81 -9.09
N LEU A 11 -7.26 8.53 -8.13
CA LEU A 11 -6.95 9.45 -7.04
C LEU A 11 -5.66 10.24 -7.25
N SER A 12 -4.64 9.68 -7.92
CA SER A 12 -3.30 10.31 -7.98
C SER A 12 -3.29 11.73 -8.55
N ASP A 13 -4.20 12.07 -9.46
CA ASP A 13 -4.23 13.38 -10.11
C ASP A 13 -5.13 14.40 -9.40
N LEU A 14 -6.24 13.95 -8.82
CA LEU A 14 -7.31 14.83 -8.30
C LEU A 14 -7.31 14.90 -6.77
N TYR A 15 -7.06 13.78 -6.10
CA TYR A 15 -7.13 13.68 -4.65
C TYR A 15 -6.12 12.65 -4.10
N PRO A 16 -4.80 12.88 -4.28
CA PRO A 16 -3.79 11.94 -3.83
C PRO A 16 -3.74 11.92 -2.31
N MET A 17 -3.77 10.72 -1.70
CA MET A 17 -3.57 10.56 -0.26
C MET A 17 -2.09 10.57 0.11
N TRP A 18 -1.28 9.94 -0.74
CA TRP A 18 0.17 9.98 -0.68
C TRP A 18 0.74 10.18 -2.09
N THR A 19 1.85 10.90 -2.18
CA THR A 19 2.59 11.14 -3.42
C THR A 19 4.06 10.83 -3.23
N TYR A 20 4.67 10.13 -4.18
CA TYR A 20 6.12 9.96 -4.23
C TYR A 20 6.76 11.18 -4.90
N ASN A 21 7.68 11.84 -4.19
CA ASN A 21 8.52 12.90 -4.72
C ASN A 21 9.90 12.33 -5.05
N PRO A 22 10.26 12.24 -6.34
CA PRO A 22 11.63 11.89 -6.73
C PRO A 22 12.56 13.04 -6.31
N ARG A 23 13.67 12.70 -5.65
CA ARG A 23 14.71 13.66 -5.24
C ARG A 23 16.09 13.17 -5.66
N GLY A 24 16.98 14.10 -5.98
CA GLY A 24 18.38 13.78 -6.31
C GLY A 24 18.54 13.41 -7.79
N MET A 25 19.12 12.24 -8.06
CA MET A 25 19.39 11.78 -9.44
C MET A 25 18.09 11.54 -10.23
N ASP A 26 17.00 11.20 -9.53
CA ASP A 26 15.69 10.93 -10.13
C ASP A 26 14.96 12.20 -10.62
N GLU A 27 15.20 13.33 -9.97
CA GLU A 27 14.67 14.64 -10.39
C GLU A 27 15.37 15.13 -11.67
N GLN A 28 16.67 14.86 -11.80
CA GLN A 28 17.45 15.19 -13.00
C GLN A 28 17.08 14.33 -14.22
N ILE A 29 16.52 13.14 -13.98
CA ILE A 29 16.04 12.21 -15.03
C ILE A 29 14.57 12.50 -15.39
N GLY A 30 13.87 13.36 -14.65
CA GLY A 30 12.46 13.69 -14.90
C GLY A 30 11.49 12.57 -14.51
N LEU A 31 11.88 11.69 -13.58
CA LEU A 31 10.99 10.66 -13.08
C LEU A 31 9.78 11.30 -12.39
N THR A 32 8.60 10.74 -12.61
CA THR A 32 7.35 11.20 -11.97
C THR A 32 6.91 10.21 -10.90
N ASN A 33 6.00 10.64 -10.01
CA ASN A 33 5.34 9.81 -9.00
C ASN A 33 4.88 8.44 -9.56
N THR A 34 4.34 8.44 -10.77
CA THR A 34 3.85 7.24 -11.47
C THR A 34 4.98 6.24 -11.77
N HIS A 35 6.16 6.69 -12.16
CA HIS A 35 7.29 5.81 -12.48
C HIS A 35 7.84 5.10 -11.24
N VAL A 36 7.95 5.83 -10.12
CA VAL A 36 8.35 5.28 -8.82
C VAL A 36 7.31 4.27 -8.35
N SER A 37 6.03 4.64 -8.42
CA SER A 37 4.91 3.75 -8.07
C SER A 37 4.88 2.48 -8.92
N LEU A 38 5.14 2.58 -10.24
CA LEU A 38 5.21 1.43 -11.15
C LEU A 38 6.36 0.49 -10.80
N SER A 39 7.54 1.03 -10.50
CA SER A 39 8.70 0.23 -10.06
C SER A 39 8.40 -0.53 -8.78
N VAL A 40 7.79 0.14 -7.80
CA VAL A 40 7.34 -0.48 -6.55
C VAL A 40 6.31 -1.58 -6.83
N MET A 41 5.32 -1.30 -7.68
CA MET A 41 4.27 -2.27 -8.02
C MET A 41 4.80 -3.51 -8.74
N LEU A 42 5.74 -3.36 -9.67
CA LEU A 42 6.23 -4.45 -10.51
C LEU A 42 7.36 -5.25 -9.87
N ILE A 43 8.14 -4.62 -8.99
CA ILE A 43 9.34 -5.24 -8.41
C ILE A 43 9.13 -5.50 -6.91
N LYS A 44 8.90 -4.43 -6.13
CA LYS A 44 8.83 -4.52 -4.66
C LYS A 44 7.66 -5.39 -4.20
N TYR A 45 6.47 -5.23 -4.79
CA TYR A 45 5.30 -6.01 -4.39
C TYR A 45 5.41 -7.51 -4.70
N PRO A 46 5.72 -7.95 -5.94
CA PRO A 46 5.89 -9.39 -6.21
C PRO A 46 6.99 -10.01 -5.35
N ALA A 47 8.13 -9.34 -5.21
CA ALA A 47 9.22 -9.81 -4.36
C ALA A 47 8.75 -10.00 -2.91
N THR A 48 8.03 -9.02 -2.36
CA THR A 48 7.47 -9.09 -1.01
C THR A 48 6.48 -10.24 -0.87
N VAL A 49 5.55 -10.38 -1.82
CA VAL A 49 4.54 -11.45 -1.81
C VAL A 49 5.20 -12.83 -1.85
N PHE A 50 6.23 -13.02 -2.69
CA PHE A 50 6.97 -14.28 -2.75
C PHE A 50 7.67 -14.62 -1.43
N ILE A 51 8.37 -13.66 -0.83
CA ILE A 51 9.06 -13.88 0.45
C ILE A 51 8.05 -14.13 1.58
N PHE A 52 6.97 -13.35 1.62
CA PHE A 52 5.91 -13.46 2.62
C PHE A 52 5.24 -14.84 2.57
N LEU A 53 4.82 -15.29 1.38
CA LEU A 53 4.13 -16.57 1.22
C LEU A 53 5.07 -17.76 1.43
N SER A 54 6.31 -17.70 0.92
CA SER A 54 7.26 -18.82 1.01
C SER A 54 7.70 -19.13 2.45
N LYS A 55 7.76 -18.13 3.32
CA LYS A 55 8.18 -18.28 4.72
C LYS A 55 7.02 -18.18 5.71
N PHE A 56 5.78 -18.26 5.25
CA PHE A 56 4.63 -18.11 6.12
C PHE A 56 4.52 -19.31 7.09
N PRO A 57 4.51 -19.11 8.42
CA PRO A 57 4.53 -20.21 9.37
C PRO A 57 3.21 -20.99 9.37
N GLU A 58 3.27 -22.30 9.19
CA GLU A 58 2.10 -23.19 9.28
C GLU A 58 1.87 -23.68 10.73
N GLY A 59 0.61 -23.91 11.11
CA GLY A 59 0.21 -24.50 12.39
C GLY A 59 -0.09 -23.54 13.55
N LYS A 60 0.84 -22.67 13.96
CA LYS A 60 0.65 -21.81 15.15
C LYS A 60 0.11 -20.42 14.79
N LYS A 61 -1.17 -20.14 15.09
CA LYS A 61 -1.83 -18.84 14.85
C LYS A 61 -1.06 -17.64 15.42
N ILE A 62 -0.44 -17.78 16.60
CA ILE A 62 0.37 -16.72 17.21
C ILE A 62 1.61 -16.41 16.36
N LYS A 63 2.29 -17.43 15.82
CA LYS A 63 3.45 -17.22 14.94
C LYS A 63 3.04 -16.54 13.64
N GLN A 64 1.86 -16.86 13.10
CA GLN A 64 1.31 -16.22 11.91
C GLN A 64 1.03 -14.73 12.16
N PHE A 65 0.43 -14.42 13.30
CA PHE A 65 0.16 -13.03 13.69
C PHE A 65 1.45 -12.23 13.93
N LEU A 66 2.43 -12.80 14.63
CA LEU A 66 3.74 -12.17 14.82
C LEU A 66 4.49 -11.98 13.50
N TYR A 67 4.39 -12.95 12.59
CA TYR A 67 4.99 -12.84 11.26
C TYR A 67 4.36 -11.71 10.45
N LEU A 68 3.03 -11.57 10.49
CA LEU A 68 2.32 -10.46 9.88
C LEU A 68 2.75 -9.12 10.48
N LEU A 69 2.77 -9.00 11.81
CA LEU A 69 3.24 -7.79 12.48
C LEU A 69 4.67 -7.42 12.12
N LEU A 70 5.56 -8.41 12.01
CA LEU A 70 6.94 -8.17 11.60
C LEU A 70 7.00 -7.53 10.20
N TRP A 71 6.20 -7.99 9.25
CA TRP A 71 6.12 -7.39 7.92
C TRP A 71 5.55 -5.98 7.94
N VAL A 72 4.51 -5.73 8.73
CA VAL A 72 3.94 -4.40 8.92
C VAL A 72 4.98 -3.45 9.51
N VAL A 73 5.76 -3.90 10.50
CA VAL A 73 6.84 -3.09 11.09
C VAL A 73 7.95 -2.81 10.07
N ILE A 74 8.34 -3.79 9.25
CA ILE A 74 9.33 -3.57 8.18
C ILE A 74 8.85 -2.49 7.21
N TYR A 75 7.59 -2.55 6.79
CA TYR A 75 7.02 -1.55 5.88
C TYR A 75 6.89 -0.18 6.56
N ALA A 76 6.40 -0.13 7.79
CA ALA A 76 6.30 1.10 8.58
C ALA A 76 7.68 1.77 8.77
N VAL A 77 8.73 1.00 9.05
CA VAL A 77 10.09 1.54 9.19
C VAL A 77 10.60 2.07 7.85
N ASN A 78 10.41 1.33 6.75
CA ASN A 78 10.78 1.82 5.41
C ASN A 78 10.06 3.12 5.08
N GLU A 79 8.74 3.18 5.30
CA GLU A 79 7.96 4.38 5.03
C GLU A 79 8.37 5.55 5.93
N TRP A 80 8.72 5.29 7.19
CA TRP A 80 9.24 6.33 8.07
C TRP A 80 10.57 6.90 7.58
N ILE A 81 11.45 6.04 7.05
CA ILE A 81 12.70 6.49 6.39
C ILE A 81 12.36 7.31 5.14
N ASP A 82 11.42 6.83 4.31
CA ASP A 82 10.99 7.52 3.09
C ASP A 82 10.39 8.91 3.41
N LEU A 83 9.62 9.04 4.49
CA LEU A 83 9.11 10.32 4.98
C LEU A 83 10.23 11.25 5.44
N LYS A 84 11.23 10.73 6.17
CA LYS A 84 12.39 11.52 6.62
C LYS A 84 13.22 12.02 5.44
N LEU A 85 13.35 11.20 4.40
CA LEU A 85 13.99 11.57 3.14
C LEU A 85 13.08 12.46 2.27
N ASN A 86 11.83 12.69 2.69
CA ASN A 86 10.77 13.38 1.95
C ASN A 86 10.53 12.78 0.55
N LEU A 87 10.75 11.48 0.41
CA LEU A 87 10.43 10.71 -0.78
C LEU A 87 8.92 10.45 -0.87
N ILE A 88 8.23 10.44 0.27
CA ILE A 88 6.77 10.37 0.36
C ILE A 88 6.26 11.64 1.05
N GLN A 89 5.19 12.20 0.51
CA GLN A 89 4.40 13.24 1.17
C GLN A 89 2.96 12.77 1.32
N TYR A 90 2.40 13.01 2.50
CA TYR A 90 0.99 12.76 2.77
C TYR A 90 0.18 14.01 2.53
N ASN A 91 -0.97 13.82 1.90
CA ASN A 91 -1.92 14.86 1.55
C ASN A 91 -3.32 14.42 1.99
N ASN A 92 -4.29 15.34 1.97
CA ASN A 92 -5.71 15.04 2.18
C ASN A 92 -6.03 14.32 3.51
N GLY A 93 -5.31 14.65 4.59
CA GLY A 93 -5.54 14.08 5.93
C GLY A 93 -4.95 12.68 6.13
N TRP A 94 -4.28 12.11 5.12
CA TRP A 94 -3.54 10.87 5.28
C TRP A 94 -2.37 11.08 6.24
N ASN A 95 -2.07 10.06 7.05
CA ASN A 95 -0.99 10.11 8.01
C ASN A 95 -0.31 8.75 8.12
N PHE A 96 0.82 8.73 8.82
CA PHE A 96 1.63 7.53 9.00
C PHE A 96 0.85 6.36 9.65
N TYR A 97 -0.08 6.65 10.56
CA TYR A 97 -0.90 5.61 11.19
C TYR A 97 -1.88 4.97 10.21
N TRP A 98 -2.44 5.76 9.28
CA TRP A 98 -3.28 5.23 8.20
C TRP A 98 -2.49 4.32 7.26
N SER A 99 -1.24 4.65 6.96
CA SER A 99 -0.38 3.74 6.19
C SER A 99 -0.09 2.43 6.93
N ILE A 100 0.24 2.47 8.22
CA ILE A 100 0.43 1.25 9.01
C ILE A 100 -0.83 0.38 9.02
N LEU A 101 -2.00 1.00 9.18
CA LEU A 101 -3.28 0.30 9.13
C LEU A 101 -3.53 -0.30 7.75
N PHE A 102 -3.24 0.44 6.70
CA PHE A 102 -3.34 -0.04 5.32
C PHE A 102 -2.45 -1.25 5.07
N ASP A 103 -1.17 -1.20 5.47
CA ASP A 103 -0.24 -2.33 5.34
C ASP A 103 -0.71 -3.55 6.13
N PHE A 104 -1.18 -3.35 7.36
CA PHE A 104 -1.73 -4.42 8.19
C PHE A 104 -2.91 -5.12 7.50
N VAL A 105 -3.86 -4.34 6.97
CA VAL A 105 -5.01 -4.86 6.24
C VAL A 105 -4.56 -5.52 4.93
N LEU A 106 -3.61 -4.95 4.20
CA LEU A 106 -3.05 -5.49 2.96
C LEU A 106 -2.44 -6.88 3.17
N PHE A 107 -1.55 -7.04 4.15
CA PHE A 107 -0.95 -8.35 4.47
C PHE A 107 -1.99 -9.35 4.96
N THR A 108 -3.02 -8.90 5.69
CA THR A 108 -4.12 -9.74 6.13
C THR A 108 -4.95 -10.24 4.95
N ILE A 109 -5.36 -9.33 4.06
CA ILE A 109 -6.10 -9.66 2.84
C ILE A 109 -5.27 -10.56 1.94
N LEU A 110 -3.96 -10.32 1.78
CA LEU A 110 -3.06 -11.17 1.01
C LEU A 110 -3.08 -12.61 1.53
N ARG A 111 -3.00 -12.80 2.85
CA ARG A 111 -3.08 -14.14 3.44
C ARG A 111 -4.45 -14.79 3.21
N ILE A 112 -5.54 -14.03 3.34
CA ILE A 112 -6.90 -14.52 3.08
C ILE A 112 -7.05 -14.86 1.60
N HIS A 113 -6.49 -14.07 0.69
CA HIS A 113 -6.57 -14.26 -0.75
C HIS A 113 -5.92 -15.58 -1.17
N TYR A 114 -4.80 -15.95 -0.55
CA TYR A 114 -4.14 -17.23 -0.75
C TYR A 114 -5.01 -18.43 -0.33
N LEU A 115 -5.84 -18.29 0.71
CA LEU A 115 -6.72 -19.36 1.18
C LEU A 115 -8.08 -19.38 0.46
N LYS A 116 -8.67 -18.20 0.27
CA LYS A 116 -10.01 -17.97 -0.28
C LYS A 116 -10.07 -16.63 -1.02
N THR A 117 -9.80 -16.69 -2.31
CA THR A 117 -9.78 -15.52 -3.21
C THR A 117 -11.04 -14.67 -3.13
N TRP A 118 -12.24 -15.27 -3.18
CA TRP A 118 -13.52 -14.54 -3.16
C TRP A 118 -13.72 -13.69 -1.90
N VAL A 119 -13.32 -14.21 -0.73
CA VAL A 119 -13.47 -13.50 0.54
C VAL A 119 -12.53 -12.29 0.58
N ALA A 120 -11.32 -12.43 0.05
CA ALA A 120 -10.37 -11.34 -0.03
C ALA A 120 -10.86 -10.18 -0.92
N TRP A 121 -11.55 -10.48 -2.02
CA TRP A 121 -12.14 -9.44 -2.87
C TRP A 121 -13.21 -8.63 -2.14
N ILE A 122 -14.12 -9.30 -1.42
CA ILE A 122 -15.17 -8.62 -0.63
C ILE A 122 -14.55 -7.76 0.47
N LEU A 123 -13.59 -8.31 1.22
CA LEU A 123 -12.90 -7.56 2.28
C LEU A 123 -12.13 -6.37 1.74
N SER A 124 -11.44 -6.53 0.60
CA SER A 124 -10.73 -5.42 -0.05
C SER A 124 -11.70 -4.33 -0.49
N LEU A 125 -12.83 -4.69 -1.09
CA LEU A 125 -13.82 -3.72 -1.52
C LEU A 125 -14.42 -2.97 -0.32
N LEU A 126 -14.77 -3.69 0.74
CA LEU A 126 -15.28 -3.10 1.98
C LEU A 126 -14.26 -2.11 2.56
N PHE A 127 -12.99 -2.48 2.61
CA PHE A 127 -11.94 -1.62 3.13
C PHE A 127 -11.72 -0.36 2.28
N VAL A 128 -11.76 -0.47 0.95
CA VAL A 128 -11.67 0.68 0.05
C VAL A 128 -12.86 1.62 0.26
N VAL A 129 -14.08 1.10 0.33
CA VAL A 129 -15.29 1.91 0.60
C VAL A 129 -15.22 2.57 1.97
N PHE A 130 -14.70 1.88 2.98
CA PHE A 130 -14.49 2.44 4.32
C PHE A 130 -13.53 3.65 4.29
N LEU A 131 -12.37 3.51 3.62
CA LEU A 131 -11.44 4.63 3.46
C LEU A 131 -12.05 5.76 2.62
N TRP A 132 -12.79 5.44 1.56
CA TRP A 132 -13.47 6.43 0.71
C TRP A 132 -14.40 7.35 1.51
N ASN A 133 -15.16 6.78 2.45
CA ASN A 133 -16.05 7.55 3.32
C ASN A 133 -15.29 8.38 4.36
N ILE A 134 -14.19 7.87 4.92
CA ILE A 134 -13.40 8.58 5.94
C ILE A 134 -12.70 9.81 5.38
N PHE A 135 -12.13 9.67 4.18
CA PHE A 135 -11.40 10.77 3.55
C PHE A 135 -12.28 11.65 2.66
N GLU A 136 -13.61 11.43 2.72
CA GLU A 136 -14.63 12.17 1.97
C GLU A 136 -14.24 12.35 0.50
N VAL A 137 -13.79 11.25 -0.13
CA VAL A 137 -13.26 11.30 -1.50
C VAL A 137 -14.37 11.79 -2.45
N PRO A 138 -14.15 12.89 -3.20
CA PRO A 138 -15.17 13.46 -4.10
C PRO A 138 -15.64 12.44 -5.13
N ASN A 139 -16.88 12.50 -5.60
CA ASN A 139 -17.32 11.60 -6.68
C ASN A 139 -16.73 12.00 -8.06
N ASP A 140 -16.17 13.20 -8.16
CA ASP A 140 -15.58 13.74 -9.40
C ASP A 140 -14.27 13.05 -9.81
N VAL A 141 -13.73 12.12 -8.99
CA VAL A 141 -12.61 11.24 -9.39
C VAL A 141 -13.01 10.16 -10.40
N PHE A 142 -14.30 9.87 -10.56
CA PHE A 142 -14.78 9.02 -11.65
C PHE A 142 -14.83 9.87 -12.94
N ARG A 143 -13.71 9.87 -13.67
CA ARG A 143 -13.56 10.50 -15.00
C ARG A 143 -14.34 9.75 -16.08
#